data_AF-A0A7Z0E207-F1
#
_entry.id   AF-A0A7Z0E207-F1
#
_cell.length_a   1.000
_cell.length_b   1.000
_cell.length_c   1.000
_cell.angle_alpha   90.00
_cell.angle_beta   90.00
_cell.angle_gamma   90.00
#
_symmetry.space_group_name_H-M   'P 1'
#
loop_
_entity.id
_entity.type
_entity.pdbx_description
1 polymer ?
#
loop_
_entity_poly.entity_id
_entity_poly.type
_entity_poly.pdbx_seq_one_letter_code
_entity_poly.pdbx_strand_id
1 'polypeptide(L)'
;MEFTEERSVVSPEWVSAWANLMTGMAALLAGWAGMRGLNAWRAETVGRRKAELAEEVLAGFYRTRDILTWARFPISDADQGEIPQGDYELEKSEILAPVSRLTKESQVFSELRASRYRFMAYFGEEAARPFDEIRAIHNEIIDSARDLARTHDQEAAGREEERDHLEAAIGWGESEGDTLKKRLDLAVKAVEQTCRPLIEERHKARRDSIL
;
A
#
# COMPACT_ATOMS: atom_id res chain seq x y z
N MET A 1 -77.64 37.44 44.82
CA MET A 1 -76.56 37.85 43.92
C MET A 1 -75.29 37.20 44.45
N GLU A 2 -74.99 35.98 44.00
CA GLU A 2 -73.67 35.38 44.15
C GLU A 2 -73.54 34.31 43.07
N PHE A 3 -72.43 34.40 42.35
CA PHE A 3 -72.18 33.86 41.02
C PHE A 3 -71.77 32.38 41.15
N THR A 4 -72.54 31.46 40.60
CA THR A 4 -72.13 30.05 40.50
C THR A 4 -71.05 29.93 39.43
N GLU A 5 -69.80 29.83 39.87
CA GLU A 5 -68.63 29.56 39.04
C GLU A 5 -68.67 28.10 38.55
N GLU A 6 -69.27 27.86 37.39
CA GLU A 6 -69.11 26.60 36.65
C GLU A 6 -67.66 26.49 36.15
N ARG A 7 -66.80 25.87 36.96
CA ARG A 7 -65.52 25.36 36.46
C ARG A 7 -65.80 24.14 35.60
N SER A 8 -65.73 24.32 34.29
CA SER A 8 -65.65 23.22 33.34
C SER A 8 -64.41 22.39 33.64
N VAL A 9 -64.58 21.31 34.41
CA VAL A 9 -63.56 20.29 34.62
C VAL A 9 -63.48 19.47 33.33
N VAL A 10 -62.73 19.97 32.35
CA VAL A 10 -62.25 19.14 31.25
C VAL A 10 -61.24 18.20 31.88
N SER A 11 -61.64 16.95 32.10
CA SER A 11 -60.81 15.99 32.81
C SER A 11 -59.51 15.66 32.03
N PRO A 12 -58.41 15.37 32.74
CA PRO A 12 -57.04 15.53 32.28
C PRO A 12 -56.42 14.28 31.61
N GLU A 13 -57.20 13.21 31.42
CA GLU A 13 -56.68 11.89 31.05
C GLU A 13 -56.26 11.77 29.59
N TRP A 14 -56.94 12.49 28.68
CA TRP A 14 -56.54 12.52 27.28
C TRP A 14 -55.21 13.29 27.09
N VAL A 15 -54.95 14.32 27.92
CA VAL A 15 -53.70 15.08 27.90
C VAL A 15 -52.52 14.21 28.34
N SER A 16 -52.69 13.42 29.41
CA SER A 16 -51.64 12.50 29.87
C SER A 16 -51.42 11.32 28.92
N ALA A 17 -52.48 10.81 28.28
CA ALA A 17 -52.36 9.80 27.23
C ALA A 17 -51.56 10.31 26.02
N TRP A 18 -51.84 11.53 25.55
CA TRP A 18 -51.08 12.18 24.49
C TRP A 18 -49.62 12.45 24.89
N ALA A 19 -49.38 12.90 26.12
CA ALA A 19 -48.02 13.11 26.62
C ALA A 19 -47.20 11.81 26.58
N ASN A 20 -47.77 10.70 27.06
CA ASN A 20 -47.09 9.39 27.03
C ASN A 20 -46.82 8.91 25.60
N LEU A 21 -47.76 9.12 24.66
CA LEU A 21 -47.57 8.79 23.25
C LEU A 21 -46.42 9.59 22.63
N MET A 22 -46.35 10.89 22.91
CA MET A 22 -45.28 11.76 22.43
C MET A 22 -43.92 11.39 23.05
N THR A 23 -43.86 11.06 24.34
CA THR A 23 -42.64 10.57 24.98
C THR A 23 -42.18 9.24 24.38
N GLY A 24 -43.10 8.31 24.12
CA GLY A 24 -42.80 7.05 23.45
C GLY A 24 -42.25 7.28 22.03
N MET A 25 -42.87 8.18 21.26
CA MET A 25 -42.40 8.53 19.92
C MET A 25 -41.03 9.24 19.94
N ALA A 26 -40.80 10.13 20.89
CA ALA A 26 -39.50 10.78 21.09
C ALA A 26 -38.42 9.75 21.43
N ALA A 27 -38.71 8.76 22.28
CA ALA A 27 -37.78 7.69 22.61
C ALA A 27 -37.45 6.82 21.38
N LEU A 28 -38.44 6.50 20.54
CA LEU A 28 -38.22 5.77 19.29
C LEU A 28 -37.35 6.56 18.29
N LEU A 29 -37.63 7.86 18.12
CA LEU A 29 -36.84 8.73 17.25
C LEU A 29 -35.41 8.90 17.75
N ALA A 30 -35.23 9.09 19.06
CA ALA A 30 -33.91 9.16 19.69
C ALA A 30 -33.13 7.86 19.52
N GLY A 31 -33.77 6.71 19.73
CA GLY A 31 -33.17 5.40 19.50
C GLY A 31 -32.76 5.19 18.04
N TRP A 32 -33.63 5.56 17.10
CA TRP A 32 -33.34 5.48 15.67
C TRP A 32 -32.18 6.39 15.25
N ALA A 33 -32.17 7.65 15.70
CA ALA A 33 -31.10 8.60 15.43
C ALA A 33 -29.77 8.12 16.02
N GLY A 34 -29.79 7.59 17.24
CA GLY A 34 -28.62 7.01 17.89
C GLY A 34 -28.04 5.82 17.11
N MET A 35 -28.89 4.90 16.64
CA MET A 35 -28.43 3.78 15.81
C MET A 35 -27.82 4.24 14.48
N ARG A 36 -28.43 5.23 13.81
CA ARG A 36 -27.88 5.80 12.57
C ARG A 36 -26.55 6.51 12.80
N GLY A 37 -26.44 7.32 13.85
CA GLY A 37 -25.21 7.99 14.22
C GLY A 37 -24.07 7.00 14.51
N LEU A 38 -24.35 5.94 15.27
CA LEU A 38 -23.36 4.91 15.58
C LEU A 38 -22.86 4.16 14.33
N ASN A 39 -23.78 3.83 13.41
CA ASN A 39 -23.42 3.16 12.17
C ASN A 39 -22.61 4.08 11.24
N ALA A 40 -22.99 5.36 11.13
CA ALA A 40 -22.22 6.36 10.38
C ALA A 40 -20.81 6.52 10.95
N TRP A 41 -20.68 6.63 12.28
CA TRP A 41 -19.38 6.73 12.94
C TRP A 41 -18.52 5.47 12.75
N ARG A 42 -19.11 4.27 12.81
CA ARG A 42 -18.38 3.03 12.49
C ARG A 42 -17.89 2.98 11.05
N ALA A 43 -18.74 3.39 10.09
CA ALA A 43 -18.36 3.44 8.69
C ALA A 43 -17.22 4.45 8.47
N GLU A 44 -17.32 5.63 9.07
CA GLU A 44 -16.29 6.67 9.00
C GLU A 44 -14.96 6.22 9.61
N THR A 45 -14.99 5.61 10.80
CA THR A 45 -13.76 5.13 11.45
C THR A 45 -13.06 4.02 10.67
N VAL A 46 -13.81 3.10 10.07
CA VAL A 46 -13.25 2.06 9.18
C VAL A 46 -12.71 2.68 7.90
N GLY A 47 -13.45 3.59 7.26
CA GLY A 47 -13.01 4.29 6.05
C GLY A 47 -11.71 5.07 6.28
N ARG A 48 -11.61 5.78 7.41
CA ARG A 48 -10.41 6.51 7.80
C ARG A 48 -9.19 5.60 7.94
N ARG A 49 -9.34 4.46 8.63
CA ARG A 49 -8.26 3.46 8.80
C ARG A 49 -7.84 2.83 7.48
N LYS A 50 -8.79 2.56 6.58
CA LYS A 50 -8.50 2.05 5.23
C LYS A 50 -7.69 3.06 4.42
N ALA A 51 -8.06 4.34 4.44
CA ALA A 51 -7.34 5.38 3.72
C ALA A 51 -5.92 5.62 4.26
N GLU A 52 -5.74 5.61 5.60
CA GLU A 52 -4.41 5.70 6.22
C GLU A 52 -3.50 4.53 5.83
N LEU A 53 -4.03 3.31 5.88
CA LEU A 53 -3.27 2.14 5.43
C LEU A 53 -2.97 2.19 3.93
N ALA A 54 -3.90 2.66 3.11
CA ALA A 54 -3.71 2.82 1.67
C ALA A 54 -2.57 3.80 1.35
N GLU A 55 -2.49 4.91 2.08
CA GLU A 55 -1.41 5.90 1.96
C GLU A 55 -0.05 5.32 2.37
N GLU A 56 0.01 4.65 3.54
CA GLU A 56 1.20 3.97 4.06
C GLU A 56 1.74 2.94 3.05
N VAL A 57 0.85 2.08 2.53
CA VAL A 57 1.21 1.03 1.57
C VAL A 57 1.64 1.63 0.24
N LEU A 58 0.90 2.60 -0.30
CA LEU A 58 1.23 3.18 -1.60
C LEU A 58 2.59 3.88 -1.57
N ALA A 59 2.89 4.62 -0.50
CA ALA A 59 4.21 5.20 -0.29
C ALA A 59 5.31 4.13 -0.19
N GLY A 60 5.06 3.04 0.53
CA GLY A 60 5.97 1.90 0.63
C GLY A 60 6.26 1.24 -0.73
N PHE A 61 5.25 1.10 -1.60
CA PHE A 61 5.42 0.58 -2.96
C PHE A 61 6.27 1.50 -3.83
N TYR A 62 6.03 2.82 -3.81
CA TYR A 62 6.86 3.77 -4.56
C TYR A 62 8.31 3.74 -4.08
N ARG A 63 8.53 3.78 -2.77
CA ARG A 63 9.87 3.71 -2.20
C ARG A 63 10.58 2.41 -2.60
N THR A 64 9.88 1.29 -2.55
CA THR A 64 10.43 -0.01 -2.92
C THR A 64 10.76 -0.09 -4.41
N ARG A 65 9.90 0.45 -5.29
CA ARG A 65 10.20 0.58 -6.72
C ARG A 65 11.49 1.34 -6.95
N ASP A 66 11.63 2.49 -6.31
CA ASP A 66 12.79 3.37 -6.52
C ASP A 66 14.07 2.70 -6.02
N ILE A 67 14.02 2.02 -4.87
CA ILE A 67 15.14 1.22 -4.34
C ILE A 67 15.51 0.07 -5.28
N LEU A 68 14.54 -0.73 -5.74
CA LEU A 68 14.82 -1.86 -6.65
C LEU A 68 15.39 -1.37 -7.98
N THR A 69 14.87 -0.26 -8.50
CA THR A 69 15.34 0.36 -9.73
C THR A 69 16.78 0.85 -9.58
N TRP A 70 17.09 1.57 -8.50
CA TRP A 70 18.44 2.09 -8.26
C TRP A 70 19.45 1.00 -7.91
N ALA A 71 19.06 0.06 -7.04
CA ALA A 71 20.00 -0.90 -6.47
C ALA A 71 20.55 -1.88 -7.51
N ARG A 72 19.74 -2.25 -8.52
CA ARG A 72 20.15 -3.24 -9.52
C ARG A 72 21.25 -2.72 -10.44
N PHE A 73 21.21 -1.46 -10.89
CA PHE A 73 22.16 -1.00 -11.90
C PHE A 73 23.61 -0.99 -11.40
N PRO A 74 24.57 -1.48 -12.19
CA PRO A 74 25.98 -1.27 -11.88
C PRO A 74 26.24 0.23 -11.89
N ILE A 75 26.84 0.76 -10.82
CA ILE A 75 27.40 2.10 -10.88
C ILE A 75 28.79 1.85 -11.46
N SER A 76 28.91 1.87 -12.78
CA SER A 76 30.22 1.92 -13.39
C SER A 76 30.82 3.29 -13.07
N ASP A 77 32.00 3.32 -12.47
CA ASP A 77 32.90 4.50 -12.49
C ASP A 77 33.37 4.81 -13.93
N ALA A 78 32.58 4.52 -14.96
CA ALA A 78 32.89 4.84 -16.36
C ALA A 78 32.90 6.35 -16.64
N ASP A 79 32.49 7.19 -15.69
CA ASP A 79 32.66 8.65 -15.73
C ASP A 79 33.99 9.10 -15.06
N GLN A 80 34.76 8.17 -14.49
CA GLN A 80 36.10 8.40 -13.92
C GLN A 80 37.10 7.40 -14.51
N GLY A 81 37.63 7.76 -15.69
CA GLY A 81 38.89 7.30 -16.29
C GLY A 81 39.50 5.96 -15.86
N GLU A 82 39.64 5.07 -16.85
CA GLU A 82 40.48 3.85 -16.84
C GLU A 82 40.12 2.80 -15.79
N ILE A 83 39.26 1.86 -16.19
CA ILE A 83 39.14 0.55 -15.52
C ILE A 83 40.50 -0.15 -15.67
N PRO A 84 41.23 -0.47 -14.59
CA PRO A 84 42.45 -1.26 -14.68
C PRO A 84 42.09 -2.64 -15.25
N GLN A 85 42.60 -2.94 -16.43
CA GLN A 85 42.39 -4.22 -17.10
C GLN A 85 42.97 -5.34 -16.22
N GLY A 86 42.12 -6.11 -15.54
CA GLY A 86 42.52 -7.34 -14.84
C GLY A 86 42.26 -7.43 -13.33
N ASP A 87 41.49 -6.53 -12.71
CA ASP A 87 41.15 -6.68 -11.29
C ASP A 87 39.87 -7.52 -11.09
N TYR A 88 40.07 -8.84 -11.09
CA TYR A 88 39.04 -9.87 -10.88
C TYR A 88 38.17 -9.65 -9.63
N GLU A 89 38.71 -9.04 -8.58
CA GLU A 89 37.96 -8.69 -7.37
C GLU A 89 36.97 -7.54 -7.63
N LEU A 90 37.28 -6.60 -8.54
CA LEU A 90 36.40 -5.48 -8.87
C LEU A 90 35.14 -5.97 -9.61
N GLU A 91 35.28 -6.82 -10.62
CA GLU A 91 34.13 -7.33 -11.40
C GLU A 91 33.15 -8.13 -10.53
N LYS A 92 33.68 -9.02 -9.66
CA LYS A 92 32.87 -9.76 -8.70
C LYS A 92 32.19 -8.85 -7.67
N SER A 93 32.87 -7.77 -7.27
CA SER A 93 32.30 -6.77 -6.36
C SER A 93 31.14 -6.00 -6.99
N GLU A 94 31.22 -5.70 -8.29
CA GLU A 94 30.15 -5.03 -9.04
C GLU A 94 28.94 -5.94 -9.21
N ILE A 95 29.14 -7.23 -9.51
CA ILE A 95 28.07 -8.24 -9.59
C ILE A 95 27.33 -8.37 -8.26
N LEU A 96 28.04 -8.29 -7.13
CA LEU A 96 27.44 -8.40 -5.78
C LEU A 96 26.95 -7.04 -5.21
N ALA A 97 27.15 -5.93 -5.91
CA ALA A 97 26.71 -4.62 -5.47
C ALA A 97 25.18 -4.53 -5.26
N PRO A 98 24.31 -5.10 -6.12
CA PRO A 98 22.86 -5.12 -5.90
C PRO A 98 22.46 -5.78 -4.58
N VAL A 99 23.08 -6.92 -4.24
CA VAL A 99 22.81 -7.65 -2.98
C VAL A 99 23.14 -6.77 -1.78
N SER A 100 24.30 -6.10 -1.82
CA SER A 100 24.74 -5.22 -0.74
C SER A 100 23.83 -4.00 -0.57
N ARG A 101 23.40 -3.38 -1.68
CA ARG A 101 22.49 -2.23 -1.67
C ARG A 101 21.10 -2.60 -1.15
N LEU A 102 20.54 -3.71 -1.63
CA LEU A 102 19.23 -4.19 -1.16
C LEU A 102 19.26 -4.61 0.31
N THR A 103 20.35 -5.19 0.78
CA THR A 103 20.52 -5.56 2.19
C THR A 103 20.51 -4.33 3.11
N LYS A 104 21.14 -3.21 2.68
CA LYS A 104 21.10 -1.94 3.42
C LYS A 104 19.69 -1.38 3.60
N GLU A 105 18.80 -1.64 2.64
CA GLU A 105 17.40 -1.20 2.66
C GLU A 105 16.43 -2.28 3.18
N SER A 106 16.93 -3.36 3.78
CA SER A 106 16.13 -4.49 4.27
C SER A 106 14.97 -4.11 5.20
N GLN A 107 15.11 -3.00 5.94
CA GLN A 107 14.04 -2.47 6.79
C GLN A 107 12.81 -2.07 5.96
N VAL A 108 12.99 -1.39 4.82
CA VAL A 108 11.90 -0.94 3.95
C VAL A 108 11.09 -2.14 3.44
N PHE A 109 11.79 -3.18 2.97
CA PHE A 109 11.15 -4.42 2.52
C PHE A 109 10.42 -5.15 3.65
N SER A 110 10.96 -5.10 4.87
CA SER A 110 10.35 -5.73 6.05
C SER A 110 9.08 -5.00 6.48
N GLU A 111 9.11 -3.67 6.49
CA GLU A 111 7.94 -2.82 6.78
C GLU A 111 6.83 -3.04 5.74
N LEU A 112 7.17 -3.05 4.44
CA LEU A 112 6.21 -3.35 3.38
C LEU A 112 5.64 -4.76 3.52
N ARG A 113 6.46 -5.75 3.86
CA ARG A 113 5.97 -7.13 4.07
C ARG A 113 5.04 -7.23 5.28
N ALA A 114 5.32 -6.50 6.36
CA ALA A 114 4.48 -6.50 7.55
C ALA A 114 3.11 -5.87 7.28
N SER A 115 3.05 -4.81 6.45
CA SER A 115 1.80 -4.15 6.10
C SER A 115 0.87 -5.02 5.24
N ARG A 116 1.41 -6.03 4.52
CA ARG A 116 0.64 -7.01 3.71
C ARG A 116 -0.53 -7.63 4.47
N TYR A 117 -0.32 -8.09 5.70
CA TYR A 117 -1.38 -8.77 6.47
C TYR A 117 -2.50 -7.82 6.88
N ARG A 118 -2.15 -6.59 7.27
CA ARG A 118 -3.13 -5.53 7.54
C ARG A 118 -3.90 -5.18 6.26
N PHE A 119 -3.21 -5.10 5.13
CA PHE A 119 -3.79 -4.82 3.83
C PHE A 119 -4.80 -5.90 3.43
N MET A 120 -4.43 -7.18 3.54
CA MET A 120 -5.33 -8.30 3.29
C MET A 120 -6.58 -8.26 4.15
N ALA A 121 -6.46 -7.90 5.44
CA ALA A 121 -7.60 -7.82 6.33
C ALA A 121 -8.64 -6.76 5.91
N TYR A 122 -8.21 -5.67 5.27
CA TYR A 122 -9.11 -4.58 4.85
C TYR A 122 -9.57 -4.67 3.39
N PHE A 123 -8.75 -5.24 2.50
CA PHE A 123 -8.94 -5.23 1.05
C PHE A 123 -9.06 -6.61 0.41
N GLY A 124 -8.82 -7.68 1.17
CA GLY A 124 -8.84 -9.06 0.70
C GLY A 124 -7.49 -9.55 0.20
N GLU A 125 -7.39 -10.87 0.03
CA GLU A 125 -6.17 -11.56 -0.39
C GLU A 125 -5.76 -11.20 -1.83
N GLU A 126 -6.73 -11.13 -2.75
CA GLU A 126 -6.48 -10.80 -4.15
C GLU A 126 -5.83 -9.42 -4.33
N ALA A 127 -6.25 -8.44 -3.52
CA ALA A 127 -5.68 -7.09 -3.56
C ALA A 127 -4.22 -7.06 -3.09
N ALA A 128 -3.77 -8.08 -2.35
CA ALA A 128 -2.41 -8.18 -1.83
C ALA A 128 -1.43 -8.86 -2.80
N ARG A 129 -1.87 -9.35 -3.97
CA ARG A 129 -0.98 -9.93 -5.00
C ARG A 129 0.23 -9.07 -5.37
N PRO A 130 0.13 -7.72 -5.46
CA PRO A 130 1.29 -6.88 -5.76
C PRO A 130 2.44 -7.02 -4.75
N PHE A 131 2.17 -7.36 -3.49
CA PHE A 131 3.22 -7.58 -2.49
C PHE A 131 4.06 -8.82 -2.82
N ASP A 132 3.41 -9.86 -3.35
CA ASP A 132 4.09 -11.10 -3.71
C ASP A 132 4.94 -10.90 -4.96
N GLU A 133 4.48 -10.10 -5.92
CA GLU A 133 5.26 -9.72 -7.12
C GLU A 133 6.51 -8.91 -6.77
N ILE A 134 6.39 -7.90 -5.91
CA ILE A 134 7.55 -7.12 -5.43
C ILE A 134 8.56 -8.03 -4.72
N ARG A 135 8.09 -8.98 -3.91
CA ARG A 135 8.97 -9.96 -3.25
C ARG A 135 9.66 -10.86 -4.27
N ALA A 136 8.94 -11.31 -5.29
CA ALA A 136 9.52 -12.14 -6.35
C ALA A 136 10.63 -11.40 -7.09
N ILE A 137 10.39 -10.14 -7.49
CA ILE A 137 11.38 -9.27 -8.13
C ILE A 137 12.61 -9.06 -7.23
N HIS A 138 12.40 -8.76 -5.94
CA HIS A 138 13.50 -8.60 -4.98
C HIS A 138 14.38 -9.86 -4.89
N ASN A 139 13.76 -11.04 -4.82
CA ASN A 139 14.49 -12.31 -4.77
C ASN A 139 15.23 -12.58 -6.08
N GLU A 140 14.59 -12.33 -7.22
CA GLU A 140 15.17 -12.50 -8.56
C GLU A 140 16.45 -11.69 -8.76
N ILE A 141 16.49 -10.43 -8.29
CA ILE A 141 17.71 -9.61 -8.34
C ILE A 141 18.82 -10.22 -7.47
N ILE A 142 18.49 -10.63 -6.24
CA ILE A 142 19.48 -11.19 -5.30
C ILE A 142 20.03 -12.52 -5.81
N ASP A 143 19.16 -13.39 -6.30
CA ASP A 143 19.51 -14.72 -6.77
C ASP A 143 20.31 -14.59 -8.06
N SER A 144 19.92 -13.70 -8.99
CA SER A 144 20.66 -13.46 -10.23
C SER A 144 22.08 -12.93 -9.98
N ALA A 145 22.23 -11.97 -9.08
CA ALA A 145 23.54 -11.45 -8.67
C ALA A 145 24.43 -12.55 -8.05
N ARG A 146 23.86 -13.40 -7.19
CA ARG A 146 24.61 -14.50 -6.56
C ARG A 146 25.00 -15.58 -7.55
N ASP A 147 24.10 -15.92 -8.47
CA ASP A 147 24.37 -16.93 -9.48
C ASP A 147 25.43 -16.44 -10.47
N LEU A 148 25.34 -15.19 -10.94
CA LEU A 148 26.42 -14.57 -11.74
C LEU A 148 27.75 -14.61 -11.03
N ALA A 149 27.81 -14.22 -9.75
CA ALA A 149 29.05 -14.23 -8.97
C ALA A 149 29.61 -15.64 -8.75
N ARG A 150 28.76 -16.68 -8.80
CA ARG A 150 29.13 -18.10 -8.65
C ARG A 150 29.58 -18.71 -9.97
N THR A 151 28.97 -18.33 -11.09
CA THR A 151 29.25 -18.88 -12.42
C THR A 151 30.26 -18.07 -13.22
N HIS A 152 30.69 -16.91 -12.71
CA HIS A 152 31.66 -16.01 -13.34
C HIS A 152 32.91 -16.72 -13.89
N ASP A 153 33.47 -17.67 -13.13
CA ASP A 153 34.72 -18.36 -13.50
C ASP A 153 34.50 -19.61 -14.39
N GLN A 154 33.26 -19.94 -14.73
CA GLN A 154 32.96 -21.13 -15.52
C GLN A 154 32.90 -20.78 -17.01
N GLU A 155 33.54 -21.58 -17.87
CA GLU A 155 33.51 -21.36 -19.33
C GLU A 155 32.06 -21.17 -19.83
N ALA A 156 31.82 -20.05 -20.52
CA ALA A 156 30.49 -19.62 -20.97
C ALA A 156 29.90 -20.49 -22.10
N ALA A 157 30.63 -21.50 -22.57
CA ALA A 157 30.23 -22.35 -23.69
C ALA A 157 28.89 -23.05 -23.39
N GLY A 158 27.82 -22.57 -24.04
CA GLY A 158 26.46 -23.11 -23.93
C GLY A 158 25.56 -22.49 -22.85
N ARG A 159 25.99 -21.41 -22.17
CA ARG A 159 25.20 -20.71 -21.13
C ARG A 159 25.00 -19.21 -21.38
N GLU A 160 25.12 -18.79 -22.63
CA GLU A 160 25.00 -17.38 -23.03
C GLU A 160 23.60 -16.83 -22.70
N GLU A 161 22.53 -17.56 -23.07
CA GLU A 161 21.14 -17.16 -22.76
C GLU A 161 20.86 -17.07 -21.24
N GLU A 162 21.42 -17.99 -20.45
CA GLU A 162 21.27 -17.99 -18.99
C GLU A 162 22.00 -16.79 -18.38
N ARG A 163 23.22 -16.50 -18.85
CA ARG A 163 24.00 -15.35 -18.42
C ARG A 163 23.31 -14.04 -18.78
N ASP A 164 22.79 -13.91 -20.00
CA ASP A 164 22.04 -12.74 -20.46
C ASP A 164 20.80 -12.49 -19.59
N HIS A 165 20.07 -13.55 -19.21
CA HIS A 165 18.92 -13.42 -18.31
C HIS A 165 19.33 -12.90 -16.93
N LEU A 166 20.41 -13.45 -16.35
CA LEU A 166 20.89 -13.03 -15.03
C LEU A 166 21.42 -11.58 -15.07
N GLU A 167 22.13 -11.21 -16.14
CA GLU A 167 22.64 -9.86 -16.37
C GLU A 167 21.50 -8.85 -16.50
N ALA A 168 20.46 -9.17 -17.29
CA ALA A 168 19.28 -8.33 -17.43
C ALA A 168 18.57 -8.10 -16.09
N ALA A 169 18.48 -9.11 -15.22
CA ALA A 169 17.86 -8.97 -13.90
C ALA A 169 18.62 -7.98 -12.99
N ILE A 170 19.94 -7.86 -13.14
CA ILE A 170 20.75 -6.84 -12.45
C ILE A 170 20.98 -5.57 -13.30
N GLY A 171 20.26 -5.40 -14.42
CA GLY A 171 20.34 -4.19 -15.26
C GLY A 171 21.63 -4.08 -16.08
N TRP A 172 22.32 -5.20 -16.33
CA TRP A 172 23.45 -5.30 -17.25
C TRP A 172 22.94 -5.74 -18.64
N GLY A 173 23.54 -5.23 -19.72
CA GLY A 173 23.26 -5.70 -21.10
C GLY A 173 21.94 -5.24 -21.74
N GLU A 174 21.25 -4.24 -21.19
CA GLU A 174 19.85 -3.98 -21.57
C GLU A 174 19.70 -3.06 -22.81
N SER A 175 19.33 -3.64 -23.97
CA SER A 175 19.07 -2.88 -25.21
C SER A 175 17.59 -2.84 -25.63
N GLU A 176 16.73 -3.79 -25.27
CA GLU A 176 15.30 -3.73 -25.62
C GLU A 176 14.38 -4.36 -24.56
N GLY A 177 13.64 -3.52 -23.84
CA GLY A 177 12.39 -3.92 -23.20
C GLY A 177 12.46 -4.54 -21.81
N ASP A 178 13.22 -3.95 -20.89
CA ASP A 178 13.30 -4.25 -19.45
C ASP A 178 12.04 -4.88 -18.82
N THR A 179 12.06 -6.22 -18.72
CA THR A 179 10.92 -7.01 -18.25
C THR A 179 10.71 -6.84 -16.74
N LEU A 180 11.79 -6.70 -15.99
CA LEU A 180 11.73 -6.54 -14.54
C LEU A 180 11.10 -5.20 -14.17
N LYS A 181 11.50 -4.11 -14.82
CA LYS A 181 10.87 -2.80 -14.65
C LYS A 181 9.41 -2.81 -15.08
N LYS A 182 9.05 -3.44 -16.19
CA LYS A 182 7.64 -3.59 -16.59
C LYS A 182 6.83 -4.29 -15.51
N ARG A 183 7.33 -5.41 -14.96
CA ARG A 183 6.67 -6.16 -13.87
C ARG A 183 6.55 -5.30 -12.61
N LEU A 184 7.60 -4.57 -12.26
CA LEU A 184 7.63 -3.66 -11.14
C LEU A 184 6.59 -2.53 -11.29
N ASP A 185 6.53 -1.89 -12.45
CA ASP A 185 5.56 -0.84 -12.77
C ASP A 185 4.13 -1.37 -12.76
N LEU A 186 3.91 -2.59 -13.24
CA LEU A 186 2.60 -3.26 -13.18
C LEU A 186 2.18 -3.56 -11.73
N ALA A 187 3.10 -4.02 -10.87
CA ALA A 187 2.82 -4.24 -9.45
C ALA A 187 2.43 -2.93 -8.75
N VAL A 188 3.16 -1.85 -9.01
CA VAL A 188 2.84 -0.52 -8.48
C VAL A 188 1.48 -0.04 -9.00
N LYS A 189 1.21 -0.18 -10.29
CA LYS A 189 -0.08 0.22 -10.88
C LYS A 189 -1.25 -0.58 -10.30
N ALA A 190 -1.06 -1.86 -10.02
CA ALA A 190 -2.09 -2.70 -9.42
C ALA A 190 -2.43 -2.26 -7.98
N VAL A 191 -1.43 -1.90 -7.17
CA VAL A 191 -1.72 -1.37 -5.82
C VAL A 191 -2.34 0.03 -5.87
N GLU A 192 -1.93 0.86 -6.83
CA GLU A 192 -2.52 2.19 -7.06
C GLU A 192 -4.03 2.11 -7.32
N GLN A 193 -4.48 1.14 -8.12
CA GLN A 193 -5.89 0.94 -8.42
C GLN A 193 -6.72 0.68 -7.15
N THR A 194 -6.12 0.08 -6.12
CA THR A 194 -6.78 -0.17 -4.84
C THR A 194 -6.68 1.03 -3.90
N CYS A 195 -5.50 1.65 -3.79
CA CYS A 195 -5.25 2.69 -2.80
C CYS A 195 -5.75 4.08 -3.22
N ARG A 196 -5.56 4.46 -4.49
CA ARG A 196 -5.78 5.83 -4.97
C ARG A 196 -7.22 6.33 -4.79
N PRO A 197 -8.28 5.54 -5.07
CA PRO A 197 -9.66 5.99 -4.86
C PRO A 197 -9.95 6.38 -3.40
N LEU A 198 -9.40 5.63 -2.44
CA LEU A 198 -9.62 5.84 -1.00
C LEU A 198 -8.90 7.09 -0.49
N ILE A 199 -7.72 7.36 -1.05
CA ILE A 199 -6.92 8.54 -0.73
C ILE A 199 -7.61 9.79 -1.30
N GLU A 200 -8.05 9.75 -2.56
CA GLU A 200 -8.75 10.85 -3.22
C GLU A 200 -10.08 11.20 -2.52
N GLU A 201 -10.86 10.19 -2.12
CA GLU A 201 -12.10 10.38 -1.36
C GLU A 201 -11.83 11.09 -0.02
N ARG A 202 -10.79 10.68 0.71
CA ARG A 202 -10.36 11.33 1.96
C ARG A 202 -9.94 12.79 1.73
N HIS A 203 -9.17 13.07 0.68
CA HIS A 203 -8.75 14.43 0.38
C HIS A 203 -9.92 15.33 -0.01
N LYS A 204 -10.90 14.80 -0.75
CA LYS A 204 -12.13 15.52 -1.09
C LYS A 204 -12.95 15.83 0.16
N ALA A 205 -13.23 14.82 0.99
CA ALA A 205 -13.97 15.00 2.23
C ALA A 205 -13.31 16.01 3.17
N ARG A 206 -11.97 16.00 3.29
CA ARG A 206 -11.24 17.00 4.07
C ARG A 206 -11.37 18.41 3.49
N ARG A 207 -11.29 18.56 2.16
CA ARG A 207 -11.42 19.87 1.50
C ARG A 207 -12.79 20.47 1.70
N ASP A 208 -13.84 19.67 1.54
CA ASP A 208 -15.23 20.10 1.68
C ASP A 208 -15.59 20.45 3.14
N SER A 209 -14.81 19.99 4.13
CA SER A 209 -15.00 20.32 5.55
C SER A 209 -14.37 21.67 5.98
N ILE A 210 -13.56 22.29 5.13
CA ILE A 210 -12.83 23.54 5.41
C ILE A 210 -13.53 24.75 4.74
N LEU A 211 -14.45 24.52 3.80
CA LEU A 211 -15.28 25.53 3.14
C LEU A 211 -16.65 25.62 3.82
#